data_AF-A0A952RR41-F1
#
_entry.id   AF-A0A952RR41-F1
#
_cell.length_a   1.000
_cell.length_b   1.000
_cell.length_c   1.000
_cell.angle_alpha   90.00
_cell.angle_beta   90.00
_cell.angle_gamma   90.00
#
_symmetry.space_group_name_H-M   'P 1'
#
loop_
_entity.id
_entity.type
_entity.pdbx_description
1 polymer ?
#
loop_
_entity_poly.entity_id
_entity_poly.type
_entity_poly.pdbx_seq_one_letter_code
_entity_poly.pdbx_strand_id
1 'polypeptide(L)'
;MVRRILFPALLIVGCKAGPMAKIEALRDALASGDDAALREAVKEAPACTEQPPPAADGAYPPSCLSSIANALGSKAGFVANPPDHAGAATAALVLARDGRGDALPRVDTWLADLRDGKGTGHDALRLAVAKKMAEAAPAVGRKHDAESTRPALRAVVSAVPGACPTYWLVATDDASKLPPELTPDHSACVQRDLARREGPGGAYGAGMPRALEGALAIWRETERALRLGAPNASPSAKATIESKLAVIEAATQKIETERVDVRTSAATIAAIGEAHAEAGVAITPRADAGPPPPHPLRRP
;
A
#
# COMPACT_ATOMS: atom_id res chain seq x y z
N MET A 1 9.60 20.89 -70.63
CA MET A 1 10.27 20.39 -69.42
C MET A 1 9.72 21.15 -68.21
N VAL A 2 8.84 20.53 -67.42
CA VAL A 2 8.21 21.15 -66.24
C VAL A 2 8.77 20.46 -65.00
N ARG A 3 9.53 21.20 -64.18
CA ARG A 3 10.22 20.69 -63.00
C ARG A 3 9.29 20.83 -61.79
N ARG A 4 8.60 19.74 -61.42
CA ARG A 4 7.82 19.66 -60.18
C ARG A 4 8.78 19.52 -59.00
N ILE A 5 8.87 20.55 -58.17
CA ILE A 5 9.56 20.50 -56.87
C ILE A 5 8.52 20.02 -55.86
N LEU A 6 8.60 18.74 -55.46
CA LEU A 6 7.92 18.25 -54.28
C LEU A 6 8.70 18.72 -53.05
N PHE A 7 8.09 19.59 -52.24
CA PHE A 7 8.50 19.83 -50.86
C PHE A 7 7.85 18.74 -49.98
N PRO A 8 8.60 17.89 -49.28
CA PRO A 8 8.04 17.16 -48.16
C PRO A 8 7.95 18.12 -46.98
N ALA A 9 6.73 18.53 -46.64
CA ALA A 9 6.41 19.16 -45.38
C ALA A 9 6.54 18.10 -44.26
N LEU A 10 7.76 17.97 -43.71
CA LEU A 10 7.99 17.24 -42.46
C LEU A 10 7.44 18.10 -41.31
N LEU A 11 6.16 17.90 -40.98
CA LEU A 11 5.55 18.42 -39.76
C LEU A 11 6.10 17.64 -38.56
N ILE A 12 7.31 17.99 -38.12
CA ILE A 12 7.80 17.63 -36.78
C ILE A 12 7.05 18.52 -35.79
N VAL A 13 5.86 18.08 -35.36
CA VAL A 13 5.20 18.61 -34.17
C VAL A 13 5.97 18.09 -32.96
N GLY A 14 7.09 18.75 -32.69
CA GLY A 14 7.82 18.63 -31.43
C GLY A 14 7.03 19.32 -30.34
N CYS A 15 5.97 18.70 -29.83
CA CYS A 15 5.49 19.03 -28.49
C CYS A 15 6.63 18.69 -27.54
N LYS A 16 7.35 19.71 -27.05
CA LYS A 16 8.21 19.56 -25.88
C LYS A 16 7.38 18.87 -24.81
N ALA A 17 7.69 17.60 -24.54
CA ALA A 17 7.05 16.84 -23.49
C ALA A 17 7.07 17.71 -22.23
N GLY A 18 5.89 18.06 -21.72
CA GLY A 18 5.78 18.87 -20.51
C GLY A 18 6.47 18.16 -19.34
N PRO A 19 6.79 18.89 -18.25
CA PRO A 19 7.46 18.31 -17.08
C PRO A 19 6.70 17.12 -16.45
N MET A 20 5.41 16.97 -16.78
CA MET A 20 4.53 15.90 -16.28
C MET A 20 4.31 14.74 -17.26
N ALA A 21 4.86 14.80 -18.49
CA ALA A 21 4.50 13.87 -19.56
C ALA A 21 4.74 12.39 -19.21
N LYS A 22 5.81 12.08 -18.46
CA LYS A 22 6.10 10.71 -18.01
C LYS A 22 5.10 10.22 -16.97
N ILE A 23 4.68 11.10 -16.06
CA ILE A 23 3.68 10.80 -15.04
C ILE A 23 2.29 10.64 -15.67
N GLU A 24 1.97 11.46 -16.67
CA GLU A 24 0.75 11.34 -17.47
C GLU A 24 0.70 10.02 -18.24
N ALA A 25 1.81 9.63 -18.90
CA ALA A 25 1.90 8.35 -19.58
C ALA A 25 1.70 7.16 -18.63
N LEU A 26 2.30 7.20 -17.43
CA LEU A 26 2.07 6.18 -16.40
C LEU A 26 0.61 6.14 -15.95
N ARG A 27 0.01 7.30 -15.63
CA ARG A 27 -1.40 7.40 -15.24
C ARG A 27 -2.30 6.81 -16.33
N ASP A 28 -2.09 7.19 -17.58
CA ASP A 28 -2.95 6.79 -18.70
C ASP A 28 -2.80 5.30 -19.03
N ALA A 29 -1.59 4.74 -18.92
CA ALA A 29 -1.35 3.31 -19.03
C ALA A 29 -2.01 2.52 -17.89
N LEU A 30 -2.01 3.04 -16.66
CA LEU A 30 -2.73 2.41 -15.55
C LEU A 30 -4.25 2.52 -15.73
N ALA A 31 -4.75 3.64 -16.26
CA ALA A 31 -6.17 3.87 -16.50
C ALA A 31 -6.72 2.97 -17.61
N SER A 32 -5.93 2.65 -18.63
CA SER A 32 -6.32 1.72 -19.71
C SER A 32 -6.40 0.27 -19.25
N GLY A 33 -5.68 -0.08 -18.18
CA GLY A 33 -5.57 -1.46 -17.69
C GLY A 33 -4.73 -2.38 -18.57
N ASP A 34 -4.02 -1.85 -19.55
CA ASP A 34 -3.15 -2.60 -20.46
C ASP A 34 -1.73 -2.74 -19.90
N ASP A 35 -1.35 -3.97 -19.55
CA ASP A 35 -0.01 -4.29 -19.02
C ASP A 35 1.11 -4.08 -20.06
N ALA A 36 0.80 -4.10 -21.37
CA ALA A 36 1.78 -3.73 -22.39
C ALA A 36 2.03 -2.21 -22.39
N ALA A 37 0.96 -1.40 -22.32
CA ALA A 37 1.07 0.04 -22.18
C ALA A 37 1.81 0.44 -20.90
N LEU A 38 1.55 -0.26 -19.78
CA LEU A 38 2.26 -0.03 -18.53
C LEU A 38 3.75 -0.31 -18.66
N ARG A 39 4.13 -1.46 -19.23
CA ARG A 39 5.54 -1.82 -19.46
C ARG A 39 6.25 -0.80 -20.34
N GLU A 40 5.58 -0.32 -21.39
CA GLU A 40 6.10 0.72 -22.26
C GLU A 40 6.28 2.06 -21.53
N ALA A 41 5.29 2.47 -20.74
CA ALA A 41 5.33 3.73 -19.99
C ALA A 41 6.46 3.77 -18.93
N VAL A 42 6.87 2.62 -18.40
CA VAL A 42 7.89 2.52 -17.34
C VAL A 42 9.23 1.99 -17.82
N LYS A 43 9.41 1.72 -19.12
CA LYS A 43 10.62 1.07 -19.66
C LYS A 43 11.93 1.82 -19.37
N GLU A 44 11.86 3.15 -19.25
CA GLU A 44 13.01 4.00 -18.97
C GLU A 44 13.26 4.21 -17.47
N ALA A 45 12.33 3.78 -16.62
CA ALA A 45 12.47 3.93 -15.18
C ALA A 45 13.41 2.85 -14.63
N PRO A 46 14.41 3.21 -13.80
CA PRO A 46 15.31 2.22 -13.22
C PRO A 46 14.52 1.21 -12.37
N ALA A 47 14.96 -0.04 -12.40
CA ALA A 47 14.48 -1.06 -11.47
C ALA A 47 15.28 -0.98 -10.17
N CYS A 48 14.61 -1.17 -9.02
CA CYS A 48 15.35 -1.50 -7.81
C CYS A 48 15.82 -2.94 -7.96
N THR A 49 17.13 -3.15 -8.08
CA THR A 49 17.68 -4.50 -7.98
C THR A 49 17.42 -5.01 -6.56
N GLU A 50 16.96 -6.25 -6.44
CA GLU A 50 16.88 -6.97 -5.17
C GLU A 50 18.31 -7.17 -4.64
N GLN A 51 18.86 -6.14 -3.99
CA GLN A 51 20.02 -6.29 -3.12
C GLN A 51 19.56 -6.99 -1.82
N PRO A 52 20.46 -7.75 -1.16
CA PRO A 52 20.13 -8.81 -0.21
C PRO A 52 19.38 -8.24 1.00
N PRO A 53 18.77 -9.11 1.84
CA PRO A 53 17.41 -8.92 2.36
C PRO A 53 17.22 -7.49 2.84
N PRO A 54 16.02 -6.91 2.63
CA PRO A 54 15.77 -5.55 3.06
C PRO A 54 16.27 -5.41 4.51
N ALA A 55 16.78 -4.23 4.85
CA ALA A 55 17.09 -3.93 6.24
C ALA A 55 15.92 -4.39 7.14
N ALA A 56 16.14 -4.54 8.44
CA ALA A 56 15.11 -5.00 9.39
C ALA A 56 13.71 -4.36 9.19
N ASP A 57 13.64 -3.21 8.50
CA ASP A 57 12.45 -2.47 8.09
C ASP A 57 11.90 -2.71 6.66
N GLY A 58 12.31 -3.72 5.88
CA GLY A 58 11.66 -4.06 4.59
C GLY A 58 11.89 -3.11 3.41
N ALA A 59 12.50 -1.95 3.64
CA ALA A 59 12.47 -0.83 2.72
C ALA A 59 13.47 -0.94 1.56
N TYR A 60 13.14 -0.37 0.39
CA TYR A 60 14.14 -0.13 -0.63
C TYR A 60 15.17 0.92 -0.16
N PRO A 61 16.43 0.84 -0.61
CA PRO A 61 17.40 1.89 -0.32
C PRO A 61 16.87 3.24 -0.84
N PRO A 62 16.96 4.33 -0.06
CA PRO A 62 16.43 5.64 -0.45
C PRO A 62 16.95 6.15 -1.80
N SER A 63 18.16 5.73 -2.18
CA SER A 63 18.78 6.04 -3.48
C SER A 63 18.04 5.40 -4.66
N CYS A 64 17.44 4.22 -4.49
CA CYS A 64 16.67 3.59 -5.57
C CYS A 64 15.38 4.37 -5.84
N LEU A 65 14.57 4.60 -4.81
CA LEU A 65 13.33 5.35 -4.94
C LEU A 65 13.59 6.75 -5.51
N SER A 66 14.68 7.39 -5.09
CA SER A 66 15.10 8.69 -5.64
C SER A 66 15.48 8.62 -7.11
N SER A 67 16.11 7.53 -7.56
CA SER A 67 16.43 7.32 -8.98
C SER A 67 15.19 7.16 -9.84
N ILE A 68 14.17 6.45 -9.34
CA ILE A 68 12.86 6.34 -10.01
C ILE A 68 12.18 7.72 -10.07
N ALA A 69 12.13 8.44 -8.95
CA ALA A 69 11.52 9.77 -8.89
C ALA A 69 12.20 10.76 -9.84
N ASN A 70 13.53 10.73 -9.93
CA ASN A 70 14.29 11.54 -10.87
C ASN A 70 13.98 11.18 -12.33
N ALA A 71 13.84 9.88 -12.63
CA ALA A 71 13.43 9.43 -13.97
C ALA A 71 12.02 9.90 -14.36
N LEU A 72 11.15 10.12 -13.36
CA LEU A 72 9.80 10.68 -13.49
C LEU A 72 9.77 12.22 -13.43
N GLY A 73 10.93 12.89 -13.33
CA GLY A 73 11.05 14.34 -13.43
C GLY A 73 11.26 15.08 -12.10
N SER A 74 11.40 14.38 -10.98
CA SER A 74 11.79 15.02 -9.70
C SER A 74 13.20 15.59 -9.77
N LYS A 75 13.39 16.76 -9.13
CA LYS A 75 14.73 17.32 -8.84
C LYS A 75 15.18 17.04 -7.41
N ALA A 76 14.24 16.73 -6.52
CA ALA A 76 14.48 16.49 -5.10
C ALA A 76 14.65 15.01 -4.76
N GLY A 77 14.58 14.12 -5.77
CA GLY A 77 14.48 12.68 -5.53
C GLY A 77 13.10 12.28 -5.04
N PHE A 78 13.04 11.22 -4.24
CA PHE A 78 11.78 10.67 -3.74
C PHE A 78 11.33 11.38 -2.47
N VAL A 79 10.24 12.14 -2.58
CA VAL A 79 9.60 12.81 -1.45
C VAL A 79 8.38 11.98 -1.04
N ALA A 80 8.43 11.41 0.16
CA ALA A 80 7.35 10.57 0.68
C ALA A 80 6.35 11.32 1.56
N ASN A 81 6.70 12.50 2.13
CA ASN A 81 5.84 13.18 3.10
C ASN A 81 6.02 14.71 3.14
N PRO A 82 5.00 15.50 2.75
CA PRO A 82 3.90 15.08 1.89
C PRO A 82 4.45 14.65 0.51
N PRO A 83 3.90 13.63 -0.14
CA PRO A 83 4.37 13.23 -1.46
C PRO A 83 4.05 14.31 -2.49
N ASP A 84 5.02 14.61 -3.35
CA ASP A 84 4.78 15.38 -4.56
C ASP A 84 4.31 14.45 -5.70
N HIS A 85 4.04 14.99 -6.89
CA HIS A 85 3.57 14.18 -8.00
C HIS A 85 4.56 13.09 -8.41
N ALA A 86 5.87 13.38 -8.36
CA ALA A 86 6.89 12.40 -8.72
C ALA A 86 6.99 11.30 -7.66
N GLY A 87 6.91 11.64 -6.36
CA GLY A 87 6.87 10.69 -5.26
C GLY A 87 5.65 9.77 -5.32
N ALA A 88 4.45 10.32 -5.57
CA ALA A 88 3.23 9.54 -5.75
C ALA A 88 3.33 8.62 -6.99
N ALA A 89 3.88 9.12 -8.10
CA ALA A 89 4.10 8.33 -9.32
C ALA A 89 5.18 7.25 -9.13
N THR A 90 6.22 7.50 -8.33
CA THR A 90 7.21 6.50 -7.94
C THR A 90 6.56 5.37 -7.14
N ALA A 91 5.73 5.70 -6.15
CA ALA A 91 4.99 4.70 -5.39
C ALA A 91 4.05 3.88 -6.29
N ALA A 92 3.35 4.55 -7.23
CA ALA A 92 2.52 3.89 -8.23
C ALA A 92 3.31 2.88 -9.07
N LEU A 93 4.50 3.27 -9.53
CA LEU A 93 5.38 2.43 -10.34
C LEU A 93 5.91 1.24 -9.55
N VAL A 94 6.36 1.45 -8.31
CA VAL A 94 6.83 0.37 -7.42
C VAL A 94 5.73 -0.66 -7.17
N LEU A 95 4.49 -0.23 -6.93
CA LEU A 95 3.36 -1.14 -6.79
C LEU A 95 3.06 -1.88 -8.09
N ALA A 96 2.91 -1.15 -9.19
CA ALA A 96 2.42 -1.70 -10.45
C ALA A 96 3.43 -2.64 -11.13
N ARG A 97 4.73 -2.29 -11.09
CA ARG A 97 5.82 -3.02 -11.72
C ARG A 97 6.44 -4.06 -10.79
N ASP A 98 6.75 -3.67 -9.55
CA ASP A 98 7.58 -4.49 -8.66
C ASP A 98 6.74 -5.30 -7.66
N GLY A 99 5.50 -4.89 -7.38
CA GLY A 99 4.65 -5.56 -6.39
C GLY A 99 5.24 -5.50 -4.98
N ARG A 100 5.95 -4.41 -4.66
CA ARG A 100 6.67 -4.20 -3.39
C ARG A 100 6.11 -2.99 -2.63
N GLY A 101 4.87 -3.11 -2.18
CA GLY A 101 4.24 -2.07 -1.35
C GLY A 101 4.94 -1.89 0.00
N ASP A 102 5.49 -2.97 0.55
CA ASP A 102 6.33 -2.98 1.77
C ASP A 102 7.61 -2.15 1.64
N ALA A 103 8.12 -2.00 0.42
CA ALA A 103 9.35 -1.25 0.20
C ALA A 103 9.16 0.28 0.27
N LEU A 104 7.92 0.76 0.37
CA LEU A 104 7.59 2.17 0.55
C LEU A 104 7.50 2.52 2.04
N PRO A 105 7.98 3.70 2.47
CA PRO A 105 7.93 4.07 3.88
C PRO A 105 6.52 4.54 4.28
N ARG A 106 6.12 4.33 5.55
CA ARG A 106 4.97 5.01 6.20
C ARG A 106 3.63 4.87 5.48
N VAL A 107 2.93 3.77 5.73
CA VAL A 107 1.56 3.53 5.23
C VAL A 107 0.57 4.68 5.50
N ASP A 108 0.64 5.34 6.66
CA ASP A 108 -0.31 6.40 7.02
C ASP A 108 -0.22 7.61 6.07
N THR A 109 0.97 7.88 5.54
CA THR A 109 1.16 8.95 4.56
C THR A 109 0.49 8.61 3.23
N TRP A 110 0.61 7.35 2.78
CA TRP A 110 -0.05 6.91 1.55
C TRP A 110 -1.56 6.80 1.71
N LEU A 111 -2.07 6.38 2.85
CA LEU A 111 -3.53 6.42 3.12
C LEU A 111 -4.08 7.84 3.06
N ALA A 112 -3.35 8.81 3.63
CA ALA A 112 -3.72 10.22 3.53
C ALA A 112 -3.66 10.71 2.07
N ASP A 113 -2.61 10.36 1.33
CA ASP A 113 -2.46 10.77 -0.06
C ASP A 113 -3.51 10.15 -0.99
N LEU A 114 -3.82 8.86 -0.81
CA LEU A 114 -4.90 8.17 -1.51
C LEU A 114 -6.23 8.87 -1.29
N ARG A 115 -6.49 9.40 -0.09
CA ARG A 115 -7.73 10.12 0.20
C ARG A 115 -7.72 11.55 -0.36
N ASP A 116 -6.65 12.30 -0.11
CA ASP A 116 -6.67 13.76 -0.20
C ASP A 116 -5.79 14.33 -1.33
N GLY A 117 -4.83 13.56 -1.84
CA GLY A 117 -3.88 13.99 -2.89
C GLY A 117 -4.56 14.33 -4.22
N LYS A 118 -4.00 15.27 -4.99
CA LYS A 118 -4.64 15.77 -6.22
C LYS A 118 -3.64 15.90 -7.35
N GLY A 119 -4.06 15.58 -8.57
CA GLY A 119 -3.24 15.72 -9.78
C GLY A 119 -2.61 14.40 -10.23
N THR A 120 -1.93 14.44 -11.37
CA THR A 120 -1.59 13.27 -12.17
C THR A 120 -0.80 12.19 -11.41
N GLY A 121 0.15 12.57 -10.56
CA GLY A 121 0.92 11.60 -9.76
C GLY A 121 0.08 10.83 -8.75
N HIS A 122 -0.87 11.50 -8.12
CA HIS A 122 -1.77 10.91 -7.13
C HIS A 122 -2.86 10.06 -7.81
N ASP A 123 -3.29 10.46 -9.02
CA ASP A 123 -4.15 9.63 -9.87
C ASP A 123 -3.43 8.33 -10.25
N ALA A 124 -2.15 8.41 -10.64
CA ALA A 124 -1.35 7.23 -10.92
C ALA A 124 -1.24 6.32 -9.67
N LEU A 125 -1.02 6.89 -8.49
CA LEU A 125 -1.00 6.13 -7.23
C LEU A 125 -2.32 5.41 -6.99
N ARG A 126 -3.46 6.11 -7.05
CA ARG A 126 -4.78 5.50 -6.85
C ARG A 126 -5.06 4.39 -7.86
N LEU A 127 -4.72 4.62 -9.13
CA LEU A 127 -4.90 3.62 -10.18
C LEU A 127 -4.03 2.38 -9.96
N ALA A 128 -2.77 2.56 -9.55
CA ALA A 128 -1.87 1.45 -9.25
C ALA A 128 -2.37 0.62 -8.05
N VAL A 129 -2.77 1.29 -6.96
CA VAL A 129 -3.34 0.61 -5.78
C VAL A 129 -4.64 -0.09 -6.15
N ALA A 130 -5.56 0.57 -6.85
CA ALA A 130 -6.83 -0.03 -7.27
C ALA A 130 -6.62 -1.24 -8.21
N LYS A 131 -5.67 -1.16 -9.16
CA LYS A 131 -5.29 -2.28 -10.02
C LYS A 131 -4.74 -3.45 -9.20
N LYS A 132 -3.75 -3.20 -8.34
CA LYS A 132 -3.10 -4.25 -7.56
C LYS A 132 -4.01 -4.87 -6.51
N MET A 133 -4.85 -4.08 -5.84
CA MET A 133 -5.86 -4.61 -4.95
C MET A 133 -6.90 -5.45 -5.71
N ALA A 134 -7.36 -5.03 -6.89
CA ALA A 134 -8.28 -5.86 -7.67
C ALA A 134 -7.64 -7.18 -8.15
N GLU A 135 -6.35 -7.18 -8.50
CA GLU A 135 -5.58 -8.39 -8.82
C GLU A 135 -5.42 -9.30 -7.59
N ALA A 136 -5.19 -8.71 -6.42
CA ALA A 136 -5.04 -9.39 -5.13
C ALA A 136 -6.39 -9.89 -4.55
N ALA A 137 -7.51 -9.34 -5.00
CA ALA A 137 -8.84 -9.59 -4.44
C ALA A 137 -9.20 -11.07 -4.30
N PRO A 138 -8.90 -11.98 -5.25
CA PRO A 138 -9.17 -13.41 -5.07
C PRO A 138 -8.33 -14.06 -3.96
N ALA A 139 -7.12 -13.58 -3.70
CA ALA A 139 -6.26 -14.06 -2.61
C ALA A 139 -6.78 -13.62 -1.24
N VAL A 140 -7.35 -12.42 -1.16
CA VAL A 140 -7.78 -11.80 0.09
C VAL A 140 -9.24 -12.10 0.43
N GLY A 141 -10.15 -12.02 -0.53
CA GLY A 141 -11.60 -12.11 -0.33
C GLY A 141 -12.13 -13.54 -0.22
N ARG A 142 -11.74 -14.23 0.85
CA ARG A 142 -12.10 -15.62 1.15
C ARG A 142 -12.10 -15.85 2.66
N LYS A 143 -12.59 -17.03 3.06
CA LYS A 143 -12.28 -17.60 4.36
C LYS A 143 -10.83 -18.05 4.40
N HIS A 144 -10.09 -17.64 5.42
CA HIS A 144 -8.68 -17.96 5.59
C HIS A 144 -8.45 -19.08 6.60
N ASP A 145 -7.51 -19.93 6.23
CA ASP A 145 -6.92 -21.02 7.01
C ASP A 145 -5.38 -20.90 6.97
N ALA A 146 -4.68 -21.87 7.56
CA ALA A 146 -3.23 -21.86 7.62
C ALA A 146 -2.56 -21.85 6.23
N GLU A 147 -3.13 -22.54 5.24
CA GLU A 147 -2.56 -22.67 3.89
C GLU A 147 -2.77 -21.40 3.05
N SER A 148 -3.92 -20.74 3.20
CA SER A 148 -4.29 -19.54 2.46
C SER A 148 -3.72 -18.25 3.04
N THR A 149 -3.23 -18.27 4.29
CA THR A 149 -2.68 -17.08 4.96
C THR A 149 -1.47 -16.48 4.23
N ARG A 150 -0.47 -17.30 3.86
CA ARG A 150 0.74 -16.78 3.19
C ARG A 150 0.44 -16.12 1.85
N PRO A 151 -0.36 -16.72 0.95
CA PRO A 151 -0.82 -16.05 -0.27
C PRO A 151 -1.52 -14.71 0.01
N ALA A 152 -2.39 -14.64 1.02
CA ALA A 152 -3.10 -13.41 1.37
C ALA A 152 -2.14 -12.29 1.82
N LEU A 153 -1.15 -12.63 2.65
CA LEU A 153 -0.13 -11.67 3.09
C LEU A 153 0.69 -11.11 1.92
N ARG A 154 1.16 -11.96 1.00
CA ARG A 154 1.86 -11.50 -0.22
C ARG A 154 0.98 -10.58 -1.05
N ALA A 155 -0.29 -10.95 -1.21
CA ALA A 155 -1.25 -10.19 -1.99
C ALA A 155 -1.49 -8.78 -1.39
N VAL A 156 -1.60 -8.68 -0.06
CA VAL A 156 -1.70 -7.37 0.63
C VAL A 156 -0.42 -6.57 0.45
N VAL A 157 0.75 -7.17 0.70
CA VAL A 157 2.06 -6.50 0.56
C VAL A 157 2.25 -5.93 -0.84
N SER A 158 1.87 -6.67 -1.88
CA SER A 158 2.04 -6.23 -3.25
C SER A 158 1.06 -5.13 -3.67
N ALA A 159 -0.03 -4.95 -2.95
CA ALA A 159 -1.09 -4.01 -3.30
C ALA A 159 -1.12 -2.73 -2.45
N VAL A 160 -0.65 -2.80 -1.20
CA VAL A 160 -0.79 -1.72 -0.22
C VAL A 160 0.54 -0.96 -0.07
N PRO A 161 0.59 0.35 -0.40
CA PRO A 161 1.80 1.14 -0.23
C PRO A 161 2.10 1.36 1.26
N GLY A 162 3.32 1.01 1.67
CA GLY A 162 3.77 1.05 3.04
C GLY A 162 3.34 -0.13 3.90
N ALA A 163 2.83 -1.21 3.30
CA ALA A 163 2.46 -2.43 4.02
C ALA A 163 3.57 -2.88 4.97
N CYS A 164 3.20 -3.42 6.14
CA CYS A 164 4.19 -3.84 7.13
C CYS A 164 5.15 -4.89 6.54
N PRO A 165 6.47 -4.63 6.56
CA PRO A 165 7.51 -5.56 6.10
C PRO A 165 7.41 -6.97 6.67
N THR A 166 6.97 -7.07 7.92
CA THR A 166 6.74 -8.35 8.59
C THR A 166 5.80 -9.25 7.80
N TYR A 167 4.79 -8.71 7.10
CA TYR A 167 3.89 -9.51 6.28
C TYR A 167 4.61 -10.16 5.09
N TRP A 168 5.58 -9.46 4.49
CA TRP A 168 6.41 -10.02 3.43
C TRP A 168 7.27 -11.15 3.99
N LEU A 169 8.03 -10.85 5.06
CA LEU A 169 8.95 -11.78 5.70
C LEU A 169 8.26 -13.07 6.13
N VAL A 170 7.14 -13.00 6.86
CA VAL A 170 6.45 -14.23 7.31
C VAL A 170 5.72 -14.94 6.17
N ALA A 171 5.50 -14.28 5.05
CA ALA A 171 4.93 -14.92 3.88
C ALA A 171 6.00 -15.65 3.04
N THR A 172 7.22 -15.14 2.98
CA THR A 172 8.33 -15.73 2.19
C THR A 172 9.20 -16.68 2.99
N ASP A 173 9.47 -16.35 4.25
CA ASP A 173 10.41 -17.06 5.10
C ASP A 173 9.72 -17.98 6.12
N ASP A 174 10.54 -18.79 6.78
CA ASP A 174 10.13 -19.54 7.95
C ASP A 174 10.05 -18.58 9.15
N ALA A 175 8.83 -18.31 9.62
CA ALA A 175 8.58 -17.38 10.72
C ALA A 175 9.34 -17.74 12.01
N SER A 176 9.70 -19.02 12.20
CA SER A 176 10.49 -19.48 13.35
C SER A 176 11.96 -19.05 13.31
N LYS A 177 12.45 -18.59 12.14
CA LYS A 177 13.83 -18.13 11.93
C LYS A 177 13.97 -16.61 11.96
N LEU A 178 12.86 -15.90 12.09
CA LEU A 178 12.89 -14.44 12.19
C LEU A 178 13.36 -14.02 13.58
N PRO A 179 14.22 -13.00 13.69
CA PRO A 179 14.47 -12.32 14.96
C PRO A 179 13.15 -11.87 15.61
N PRO A 180 13.02 -11.91 16.94
CA PRO A 180 11.78 -11.56 17.64
C PRO A 180 11.16 -10.25 17.17
N GLU A 181 11.96 -9.21 16.99
CA GLU A 181 11.55 -7.87 16.53
C GLU A 181 10.90 -7.86 15.14
N LEU A 182 11.18 -8.86 14.29
CA LEU A 182 10.61 -9.00 12.95
C LEU A 182 9.40 -9.93 12.92
N THR A 183 9.09 -10.60 14.03
CA THR A 183 7.92 -11.47 14.13
C THR A 183 6.62 -10.65 14.25
N PRO A 184 5.46 -11.23 13.88
CA PRO A 184 4.17 -10.55 14.00
C PRO A 184 3.81 -10.09 15.41
N ASP A 185 4.35 -10.77 16.43
CA ASP A 185 3.99 -10.55 17.82
C ASP A 185 4.67 -9.31 18.40
N HIS A 186 5.85 -8.95 17.89
CA HIS A 186 6.62 -7.81 18.38
C HIS A 186 6.75 -6.65 17.38
N SER A 187 6.44 -6.89 16.11
CA SER A 187 6.58 -5.86 15.07
C SER A 187 5.64 -4.68 15.29
N ALA A 188 6.23 -3.49 15.45
CA ALA A 188 5.48 -2.25 15.70
C ALA A 188 4.51 -1.88 14.57
N CYS A 189 4.80 -2.24 13.31
CA CYS A 189 3.87 -1.99 12.22
C CYS A 189 2.66 -2.92 12.26
N VAL A 190 2.82 -4.18 12.65
CA VAL A 190 1.69 -5.10 12.86
C VAL A 190 0.79 -4.57 13.98
N GLN A 191 1.37 -4.14 15.10
CA GLN A 191 0.62 -3.56 16.21
C GLN A 191 -0.20 -2.33 15.78
N ARG A 192 0.43 -1.44 14.99
CA ARG A 192 -0.25 -0.26 14.46
C ARG A 192 -1.40 -0.62 13.54
N ASP A 193 -1.22 -1.59 12.66
CA ASP A 193 -2.26 -2.01 11.73
C ASP A 193 -3.43 -2.69 12.45
N LEU A 194 -3.16 -3.52 13.46
CA LEU A 194 -4.19 -4.11 14.32
C LEU A 194 -4.99 -3.04 15.09
N ALA A 195 -4.35 -1.94 15.46
CA ALA A 195 -4.99 -0.82 16.16
C ALA A 195 -5.75 0.13 15.23
N ARG A 196 -5.77 -0.12 13.91
CA ARG A 196 -6.61 0.64 12.98
C ARG A 196 -8.08 0.40 13.29
N ARG A 197 -8.92 1.32 12.79
CA ARG A 197 -10.38 1.28 12.98
C ARG A 197 -11.00 -0.07 12.60
N GLU A 198 -10.54 -0.68 11.51
CA GLU A 198 -11.05 -1.97 11.01
C GLU A 198 -10.22 -3.18 11.49
N GLY A 199 -9.34 -2.97 12.46
CA GLY A 199 -8.52 -3.99 13.09
C GLY A 199 -9.09 -4.47 14.42
N PRO A 200 -8.75 -5.70 14.86
CA PRO A 200 -9.27 -6.28 16.09
C PRO A 200 -8.56 -5.78 17.37
N GLY A 201 -7.58 -4.88 17.26
CA GLY A 201 -6.79 -4.35 18.36
C GLY A 201 -5.55 -5.18 18.72
N GLY A 202 -4.73 -4.63 19.62
CA GLY A 202 -3.40 -5.16 19.95
C GLY A 202 -3.37 -6.50 20.68
N ALA A 203 -4.49 -7.08 21.09
CA ALA A 203 -4.53 -8.37 21.80
C ALA A 203 -4.90 -9.57 20.88
N TYR A 204 -4.98 -9.38 19.56
CA TYR A 204 -5.48 -10.42 18.67
C TYR A 204 -4.44 -11.49 18.29
N GLY A 205 -4.66 -12.72 18.77
CA GLY A 205 -3.90 -13.90 18.37
C GLY A 205 -2.37 -13.78 18.54
N ALA A 206 -1.65 -14.74 17.97
CA ALA A 206 -0.18 -14.74 17.87
C ALA A 206 0.26 -15.30 16.51
N GLY A 207 1.47 -14.95 16.06
CA GLY A 207 2.09 -15.47 14.85
C GLY A 207 1.32 -15.14 13.56
N MET A 208 1.10 -16.15 12.71
CA MET A 208 0.51 -15.98 11.36
C MET A 208 -0.92 -15.40 11.39
N PRO A 209 -1.87 -15.87 12.24
CA PRO A 209 -3.18 -15.23 12.38
C PRO A 209 -3.12 -13.75 12.73
N ARG A 210 -2.17 -13.36 13.60
CA ARG A 210 -1.96 -11.97 13.99
C ARG A 210 -1.48 -11.11 12.80
N ALA A 211 -0.51 -11.61 12.04
CA ALA A 211 -0.06 -10.97 10.81
C ALA A 211 -1.20 -10.80 9.81
N LEU A 212 -2.02 -11.85 9.64
CA LEU A 212 -3.16 -11.83 8.73
C LEU A 212 -4.15 -10.72 9.11
N GLU A 213 -4.56 -10.62 10.37
CA GLU A 213 -5.48 -9.56 10.77
C GLU A 213 -4.91 -8.16 10.59
N GLY A 214 -3.63 -7.96 10.92
CA GLY A 214 -2.96 -6.68 10.64
C GLY A 214 -3.02 -6.34 9.16
N ALA A 215 -2.69 -7.30 8.29
CA ALA A 215 -2.73 -7.13 6.84
C ALA A 215 -4.16 -6.86 6.32
N LEU A 216 -5.17 -7.54 6.84
CA LEU A 216 -6.57 -7.33 6.46
C LEU A 216 -7.14 -6.02 6.99
N ALA A 217 -6.70 -5.57 8.17
CA ALA A 217 -7.07 -4.26 8.71
C ALA A 217 -6.53 -3.14 7.80
N ILE A 218 -5.28 -3.23 7.35
CA ILE A 218 -4.73 -2.23 6.43
C ILE A 218 -5.35 -2.32 5.04
N TRP A 219 -5.69 -3.52 4.55
CA TRP A 219 -6.45 -3.70 3.32
C TRP A 219 -7.77 -2.92 3.34
N ARG A 220 -8.56 -3.08 4.40
CA ARG A 220 -9.86 -2.39 4.58
C ARG A 220 -9.70 -0.87 4.65
N GLU A 221 -8.68 -0.38 5.36
CA GLU A 221 -8.40 1.08 5.38
C GLU A 221 -7.92 1.60 4.02
N THR A 222 -7.17 0.82 3.26
CA THR A 222 -6.71 1.20 1.91
C THR A 222 -7.89 1.27 0.93
N GLU A 223 -8.79 0.30 0.96
CA GLU A 223 -10.05 0.34 0.20
C GLU A 223 -10.85 1.60 0.55
N ARG A 224 -11.01 1.87 1.84
CA ARG A 224 -11.73 3.06 2.31
C ARG A 224 -11.07 4.34 1.83
N ALA A 225 -9.73 4.44 1.90
CA ALA A 225 -8.98 5.59 1.42
C ALA A 225 -9.16 5.79 -0.10
N LEU A 226 -9.11 4.70 -0.88
CA LEU A 226 -9.40 4.73 -2.32
C LEU A 226 -10.81 5.23 -2.61
N ARG A 227 -11.82 4.70 -1.90
CA ARG A 227 -13.22 5.09 -2.08
C ARG A 227 -13.43 6.58 -1.77
N LEU A 228 -12.83 7.09 -0.69
CA LEU A 228 -12.89 8.50 -0.33
C LEU A 228 -12.10 9.40 -1.29
N GLY A 229 -11.04 8.87 -1.91
CA GLY A 229 -10.18 9.58 -2.85
C GLY A 229 -10.66 9.57 -4.31
N ALA A 230 -11.52 8.63 -4.70
CA ALA A 230 -12.01 8.52 -6.07
C ALA A 230 -12.64 9.83 -6.62
N PRO A 231 -13.39 10.63 -5.83
CA PRO A 231 -13.89 11.94 -6.28
C PRO A 231 -12.79 12.98 -6.60
N ASN A 232 -11.58 12.82 -6.06
CA ASN A 232 -10.45 13.72 -6.32
C ASN A 232 -9.68 13.36 -7.60
N ALA A 233 -9.98 12.22 -8.22
CA ALA A 233 -9.31 11.76 -9.43
C ALA A 233 -9.86 12.43 -10.70
N SER A 234 -9.02 12.51 -11.73
CA SER A 234 -9.48 12.91 -13.08
C SER A 234 -10.62 12.00 -13.60
N PRO A 235 -11.49 12.47 -14.51
CA PRO A 235 -12.64 11.69 -14.96
C PRO A 235 -12.31 10.30 -15.50
N SER A 236 -11.23 10.16 -16.26
CA SER A 236 -10.75 8.87 -16.79
C SER A 236 -10.27 7.95 -15.67
N ALA A 237 -9.45 8.47 -14.76
CA ALA A 237 -8.95 7.70 -13.62
C ALA A 237 -10.08 7.27 -12.69
N LYS A 238 -11.03 8.18 -12.39
CA LYS A 238 -12.17 7.93 -11.52
C LYS A 238 -13.00 6.74 -11.99
N ALA A 239 -13.35 6.68 -13.27
CA ALA A 239 -14.15 5.57 -13.81
C ALA A 239 -13.44 4.21 -13.64
N THR A 240 -12.14 4.16 -13.92
CA THR A 240 -11.34 2.94 -13.73
C THR A 240 -11.22 2.56 -12.24
N ILE A 241 -10.99 3.54 -11.36
CA ILE A 241 -10.93 3.33 -9.90
C ILE A 241 -12.26 2.77 -9.38
N GLU A 242 -13.39 3.36 -9.76
CA GLU A 242 -14.73 2.92 -9.33
C GLU A 242 -15.04 1.50 -9.81
N SER A 243 -14.67 1.15 -11.05
CA SER A 243 -14.80 -0.22 -11.56
C SER A 243 -13.99 -1.23 -10.75
N LYS A 244 -12.75 -0.89 -10.38
CA LYS A 244 -11.87 -1.75 -9.59
C LYS A 244 -12.31 -1.83 -8.12
N LEU A 245 -12.80 -0.73 -7.55
CA LEU A 245 -13.37 -0.69 -6.20
C LEU A 245 -14.54 -1.66 -6.05
N ALA A 246 -15.40 -1.82 -7.06
CA ALA A 246 -16.48 -2.80 -7.01
C ALA A 246 -15.97 -4.24 -6.83
N VAL A 247 -14.85 -4.59 -7.46
CA VAL A 247 -14.21 -5.91 -7.30
C VAL A 247 -13.61 -6.05 -5.89
N ILE A 248 -12.92 -5.00 -5.43
CA ILE A 248 -12.26 -4.97 -4.12
C ILE A 248 -13.30 -5.09 -3.00
N GLU A 249 -14.35 -4.27 -3.01
CA GLU A 249 -15.41 -4.27 -1.99
C GLU A 249 -16.15 -5.61 -1.94
N ALA A 250 -16.45 -6.20 -3.10
CA ALA A 250 -17.07 -7.52 -3.16
C ALA A 250 -16.17 -8.63 -2.60
N ALA A 251 -14.85 -8.48 -2.70
CA ALA A 251 -13.89 -9.39 -2.07
C ALA A 251 -13.76 -9.11 -0.57
N THR A 252 -13.70 -7.85 -0.16
CA THR A 252 -13.59 -7.45 1.25
C THR A 252 -14.75 -7.96 2.10
N GLN A 253 -15.97 -7.94 1.54
CA GLN A 253 -17.16 -8.48 2.20
C GLN A 253 -17.10 -9.99 2.43
N LYS A 254 -16.24 -10.72 1.71
CA LYS A 254 -16.05 -12.18 1.82
C LYS A 254 -14.89 -12.56 2.73
N ILE A 255 -14.16 -11.58 3.27
CA ILE A 255 -13.05 -11.84 4.19
C ILE A 255 -13.64 -12.44 5.46
N GLU A 256 -13.27 -13.68 5.73
CA GLU A 256 -13.56 -14.35 6.99
C GLU A 256 -12.26 -14.89 7.57
N THR A 257 -12.03 -14.61 8.84
CA THR A 257 -10.88 -15.12 9.59
C THR A 257 -11.38 -15.90 10.78
N GLU A 258 -10.63 -16.95 11.14
CA GLU A 258 -10.95 -17.70 12.34
C GLU A 258 -10.69 -16.83 13.57
N ARG A 259 -11.72 -16.62 14.39
CA ARG A 259 -11.59 -15.94 15.67
C ARG A 259 -10.71 -16.79 16.58
N VAL A 260 -9.54 -16.29 16.91
CA VAL A 260 -8.70 -16.91 17.94
C VAL A 260 -9.34 -16.65 19.30
N ASP A 261 -9.62 -17.70 20.07
CA ASP A 261 -10.17 -17.58 21.42
C ASP A 261 -9.15 -16.86 22.31
N VAL A 262 -9.44 -15.60 22.66
CA VAL A 262 -8.54 -14.71 23.41
C VAL A 262 -8.62 -15.05 24.90
N ARG A 263 -8.27 -16.28 25.26
CA ARG A 263 -7.90 -16.61 26.65
C ARG A 263 -6.41 -16.34 26.87
N THR A 264 -5.96 -15.16 26.45
CA THR A 264 -4.61 -14.69 26.75
C THR A 264 -4.59 -14.28 28.21
N SER A 265 -3.73 -14.91 29.02
CA SER A 265 -3.64 -14.61 30.45
C SER A 265 -3.32 -13.12 30.66
N ALA A 266 -3.85 -12.50 31.71
CA ALA A 266 -3.58 -11.10 32.04
C ALA A 266 -2.06 -10.79 32.15
N ALA A 267 -1.25 -11.80 32.51
CA ALA A 267 0.21 -11.71 32.57
C ALA A 267 0.85 -11.54 31.18
N THR A 268 0.31 -12.18 30.14
CA THR A 268 0.81 -12.04 28.76
C THR A 268 0.46 -10.66 28.20
N ILE A 269 -0.73 -10.14 28.51
CA ILE A 269 -1.14 -8.78 28.12
C ILE A 269 -0.26 -7.74 28.82
N ALA A 270 0.08 -7.95 30.10
CA ALA A 270 0.99 -7.08 30.85
C ALA A 270 2.42 -7.08 30.26
N ALA A 271 2.97 -8.26 29.94
CA ALA A 271 4.31 -8.38 29.36
C ALA A 271 4.40 -7.75 27.95
N ILE A 272 3.37 -7.92 27.12
CA ILE A 272 3.24 -7.26 25.82
C ILE A 272 3.13 -5.73 26.02
N GLY A 273 2.33 -5.28 27.00
CA GLY A 273 2.19 -3.87 27.35
C GLY A 273 3.50 -3.20 27.80
N GLU A 274 4.30 -3.86 28.64
CA GLU A 274 5.61 -3.36 29.10
C GLU A 274 6.62 -3.25 27.95
N ALA A 275 6.76 -4.29 27.13
CA ALA A 275 7.65 -4.28 25.96
C ALA A 275 7.28 -3.20 24.93
N HIS A 276 6.03 -2.71 24.94
CA HIS A 276 5.54 -1.70 24.01
C HIS A 276 5.55 -0.28 24.57
N ALA A 277 5.45 -0.12 25.89
CA ALA A 277 5.69 1.17 26.55
C ALA A 277 7.13 1.66 26.32
N GLU A 278 8.11 0.75 26.29
CA GLU A 278 9.50 1.04 25.94
C GLU A 278 9.67 1.51 24.48
N ALA A 279 8.77 1.10 23.58
CA ALA A 279 8.74 1.49 22.17
C ALA A 279 7.84 2.71 21.87
N GLY A 280 7.28 3.36 22.90
CA GLY A 280 6.43 4.55 22.76
C GLY A 280 5.01 4.27 22.26
N VAL A 281 4.53 3.03 22.35
CA VAL A 281 3.17 2.64 21.92
C VAL A 281 2.38 2.11 23.13
N ALA A 282 1.40 2.88 23.60
CA ALA A 282 0.54 2.45 24.71
C ALA A 282 -0.57 1.51 24.20
N ILE A 283 -0.54 0.24 24.62
CA ILE A 283 -1.52 -0.79 24.21
C ILE A 283 -2.57 -1.07 25.29
N THR A 284 -2.39 -0.57 26.50
CA THR A 284 -3.41 -0.58 27.56
C THR A 284 -3.71 0.85 28.03
N PRO A 285 -4.98 1.17 28.36
CA PRO A 285 -5.28 2.37 29.14
C PRO A 285 -4.51 2.30 30.46
N ARG A 286 -3.81 3.38 30.80
CA ARG A 286 -3.12 3.53 32.08
C ARG A 286 -4.15 3.26 33.19
N ALA A 287 -3.85 2.36 34.12
CA ALA A 287 -4.77 1.94 35.19
C ALA A 287 -5.28 3.11 36.07
N ASP A 288 -4.64 4.28 35.96
CA ASP A 288 -4.95 5.50 36.70
C ASP A 288 -5.94 6.42 35.96
N ALA A 289 -6.30 6.10 34.71
CA ALA A 289 -7.34 6.81 33.98
C ALA A 289 -8.70 6.29 34.46
N GLY A 290 -9.37 7.08 35.30
CA GLY A 290 -10.71 6.78 35.81
C GLY A 290 -11.70 6.37 34.71
N PRO A 291 -12.81 5.71 35.09
CA PRO A 291 -13.72 5.08 34.15
C PRO A 291 -14.20 6.08 33.07
N PRO A 292 -14.24 5.66 31.79
CA PRO A 292 -14.69 6.53 30.72
C PRO A 292 -16.14 6.98 30.98
N PRO A 293 -16.51 8.23 30.63
CA PRO A 293 -17.88 8.69 30.79
C PRO A 293 -18.82 7.80 29.96
N PRO A 294 -20.01 7.46 30.49
CA PRO A 294 -20.94 6.57 29.81
C PRO A 294 -21.33 7.13 28.44
N HIS A 295 -21.17 6.31 27.40
CA HIS A 295 -21.66 6.64 26.06
C HIS A 295 -23.17 6.92 26.09
N PRO A 296 -23.65 8.00 25.45
CA PRO A 296 -25.08 8.24 25.36
C PRO A 296 -25.72 7.13 24.53
N LEU A 297 -26.63 6.39 25.17
CA LEU A 297 -27.48 5.39 24.52
C LEU A 297 -28.22 6.06 23.35
N ARG A 298 -27.98 5.57 22.12
CA ARG A 298 -28.85 5.85 20.98
C ARG A 298 -30.24 5.34 21.35
N ARG A 299 -31.20 6.27 21.48
CA ARG A 299 -32.64 5.95 21.51
C ARG A 299 -33.08 5.43 20.12
N PRO A 300 -34.12 4.57 20.10
CA PRO A 300 -34.55 3.82 18.92
C PRO A 300 -34.91 4.70 17.73
#